data_AF-A0A2R9UCI0-F1
#
_entry.id   AF-A0A2R9UCI0-F1
#
_cell.length_a   1.000
_cell.length_b   1.000
_cell.length_c   1.000
_cell.angle_alpha   90.00
_cell.angle_beta   90.00
_cell.angle_gamma   90.00
#
_symmetry.space_group_name_H-M   'P 1'
#
loop_
_entity.id
_entity.type
_entity.pdbx_description
1 polymer ?
#
loop_
_entity_poly.entity_id
_entity_poly.type
_entity_poly.pdbx_seq_one_letter_code
_entity_poly.pdbx_strand_id
1 'polypeptide(L)'
;MSSTAPITPINQVKQRQQTTEELVAHRASLKADAEHIAERIAQIDAQLVERLAVGTHDIDGTKVQVREYSRLDTDWVAAEYPQADYPQLYKTTTGVDLAAVKKQFAPAVLEEHQVRGAKSVVVK
;
A
#
# COMPACT_ATOMS: atom_id res chain seq x y z
N MET A 1 26.76 -44.01 -17.69
CA MET A 1 25.70 -43.51 -16.79
C MET A 1 25.82 -42.00 -16.78
N SER A 2 25.15 -41.30 -17.71
CA SER A 2 23.80 -40.71 -17.57
C SER A 2 23.81 -39.65 -16.45
N SER A 3 23.45 -38.38 -16.61
CA SER A 3 22.62 -37.68 -17.58
C SER A 3 22.93 -36.19 -17.44
N THR A 4 23.38 -35.52 -18.49
CA THR A 4 23.40 -34.04 -18.52
C THR A 4 21.99 -33.61 -18.92
N ALA A 5 21.20 -33.15 -17.95
CA ALA A 5 19.85 -32.68 -18.21
C ALA A 5 19.89 -31.54 -19.26
N PRO A 6 19.08 -31.59 -20.32
CA PRO A 6 18.96 -30.47 -21.24
C PRO A 6 18.32 -29.30 -20.49
N ILE A 7 19.06 -28.20 -20.34
CA ILE A 7 18.52 -26.92 -19.87
C ILE A 7 17.53 -26.48 -20.95
N THR A 8 16.23 -26.65 -20.68
CA THR A 8 15.19 -26.08 -21.53
C THR A 8 15.39 -24.56 -21.53
N PRO A 9 15.61 -23.91 -22.68
CA PRO A 9 15.65 -22.47 -22.72
C PRO A 9 14.30 -21.96 -22.24
N ILE A 10 14.31 -21.20 -21.14
CA ILE A 10 13.15 -20.42 -20.70
C ILE A 10 12.76 -19.58 -21.90
N ASN A 11 11.59 -19.91 -22.43
CA ASN A 11 10.95 -19.33 -23.59
C ASN A 11 11.17 -17.81 -23.59
N GLN A 12 12.20 -17.36 -24.32
CA GLN A 12 12.43 -15.96 -24.57
C GLN A 12 11.30 -15.52 -25.49
N VAL A 13 10.18 -15.12 -24.88
CA VAL A 13 9.16 -14.34 -25.56
C VAL A 13 9.88 -13.08 -25.98
N LYS A 14 10.36 -13.08 -27.23
CA LYS A 14 10.98 -11.95 -27.90
C LYS A 14 9.96 -10.83 -27.82
N GLN A 15 10.10 -9.94 -26.83
CA GLN A 15 9.18 -8.84 -26.64
C GLN A 15 9.21 -8.03 -27.94
N ARG A 16 8.14 -8.16 -28.75
CA ARG A 16 7.88 -7.17 -29.79
C ARG A 16 7.87 -5.84 -29.05
N GLN A 17 8.66 -4.88 -29.51
CA GLN A 17 8.65 -3.54 -28.93
C GLN A 17 7.21 -3.02 -29.04
N GLN A 18 6.48 -3.04 -27.93
CA GLN A 18 5.10 -2.60 -27.89
C GLN A 18 5.11 -1.09 -28.08
N THR A 19 4.20 -0.56 -28.89
CA THR A 19 4.07 0.89 -29.02
C THR A 19 3.59 1.49 -27.69
N THR A 20 3.82 2.79 -27.48
CA THR A 20 3.33 3.47 -26.28
C THR A 20 1.82 3.33 -26.14
N GLU A 21 1.10 3.36 -27.26
CA GLU A 21 -0.35 3.17 -27.33
C GLU A 21 -0.76 1.75 -26.90
N GLU A 22 -0.04 0.72 -27.36
CA GLU A 22 -0.26 -0.67 -26.95
C GLU A 22 0.02 -0.87 -25.45
N LEU A 23 1.07 -0.23 -24.92
CA LEU A 23 1.40 -0.27 -23.49
C LEU A 23 0.34 0.40 -22.64
N VAL A 24 -0.21 1.54 -23.08
CA VAL A 24 -1.30 2.23 -22.39
C VAL A 24 -2.57 1.41 -22.41
N ALA A 25 -2.95 0.85 -23.57
CA ALA A 25 -4.14 0.01 -23.70
C ALA A 25 -4.03 -1.26 -22.86
N HIS A 26 -2.87 -1.93 -22.89
CA HIS A 26 -2.63 -3.12 -22.10
C HIS A 26 -2.64 -2.81 -20.59
N ARG A 27 -2.04 -1.71 -20.16
CA ARG A 27 -2.10 -1.26 -18.75
C ARG A 27 -3.53 -0.96 -18.31
N ALA A 28 -4.36 -0.34 -19.16
CA ALA A 28 -5.75 -0.07 -18.84
C ALA A 28 -6.55 -1.37 -18.64
N SER A 29 -6.35 -2.36 -19.51
CA SER A 29 -6.95 -3.70 -19.36
C SER A 29 -6.51 -4.37 -18.06
N LEU A 30 -5.20 -4.43 -17.80
CA LEU A 30 -4.66 -5.03 -16.57
C LEU A 30 -5.15 -4.32 -15.31
N LYS A 31 -5.39 -2.99 -15.37
CA LYS A 31 -5.96 -2.25 -14.26
C LYS A 31 -7.43 -2.65 -14.01
N ALA A 32 -8.25 -2.77 -15.05
CA ALA A 32 -9.62 -3.23 -14.93
C ALA A 32 -9.68 -4.67 -14.38
N ASP A 33 -8.79 -5.56 -14.85
CA ASP A 33 -8.68 -6.92 -14.35
C ASP A 33 -8.26 -6.93 -12.86
N ALA A 34 -7.30 -6.08 -12.49
CA ALA A 34 -6.85 -5.95 -11.10
C ALA A 34 -7.96 -5.44 -10.18
N GLU A 35 -8.77 -4.48 -10.63
CA GLU A 35 -9.93 -3.98 -9.88
C GLU A 35 -10.96 -5.09 -9.67
N HIS A 36 -11.32 -5.83 -10.73
CA HIS A 36 -12.25 -6.97 -10.63
C HIS A 36 -11.72 -8.10 -9.72
N ILE A 37 -10.42 -8.43 -9.81
CA ILE A 37 -9.79 -9.42 -8.94
C ILE A 37 -9.78 -8.93 -7.50
N ALA A 38 -9.50 -7.65 -7.24
CA ALA A 38 -9.51 -7.08 -5.91
C ALA A 38 -10.91 -7.12 -5.28
N GLU A 39 -11.95 -6.80 -6.05
CA GLU A 39 -13.34 -6.95 -5.61
C GLU A 39 -13.67 -8.40 -5.27
N ARG A 40 -13.23 -9.34 -6.10
CA ARG A 40 -13.46 -10.77 -5.86
C ARG A 40 -12.76 -11.26 -4.59
N ILE A 41 -11.52 -10.82 -4.35
CA ILE A 41 -10.78 -11.11 -3.13
C ILE A 41 -11.54 -10.55 -1.92
N ALA A 42 -11.97 -9.28 -1.97
CA ALA A 42 -12.71 -8.65 -0.87
C ALA A 42 -14.02 -9.39 -0.53
N GLN A 43 -14.74 -9.89 -1.53
CA GLN A 43 -15.94 -10.71 -1.31
C GLN A 43 -15.63 -12.05 -0.62
N ILE A 44 -14.49 -12.67 -0.96
CA ILE A 44 -14.04 -13.91 -0.32
C ILE A 44 -13.56 -13.63 1.10
N ASP A 45 -12.83 -12.55 1.32
CA ASP A 45 -12.35 -12.15 2.64
C ASP A 45 -13.52 -11.86 3.59
N ALA A 46 -14.55 -11.14 3.15
CA ALA A 46 -15.77 -10.92 3.94
C ALA A 46 -16.41 -12.25 4.37
N GLN A 47 -16.50 -13.18 3.42
CA GLN A 47 -16.99 -14.54 3.64
C GLN A 47 -16.12 -15.38 4.58
N LEU A 48 -14.80 -15.15 4.62
CA LEU A 48 -13.88 -15.82 5.54
C LEU A 48 -13.99 -15.23 6.95
N VAL A 49 -14.10 -13.91 7.08
CA VAL A 49 -14.27 -13.22 8.37
C VAL A 49 -15.58 -13.64 9.06
N GLU A 50 -16.66 -13.85 8.31
CA GLU A 50 -17.92 -14.36 8.87
C GLU A 50 -17.83 -15.81 9.41
N ARG A 51 -16.92 -16.61 8.84
CA ARG A 51 -16.82 -18.05 9.16
C ARG A 51 -15.73 -18.37 10.17
N LEU A 52 -14.72 -17.50 10.32
CA LEU A 52 -13.55 -17.73 11.14
C LEU A 52 -13.52 -16.75 12.32
N ALA A 53 -13.29 -17.27 13.52
CA ALA A 53 -13.06 -16.44 14.70
C ALA A 53 -11.74 -15.65 14.58
N VAL A 54 -11.56 -14.62 15.39
CA VAL A 54 -10.29 -13.88 15.47
C VAL A 54 -9.16 -14.82 15.89
N GLY A 55 -8.06 -14.83 15.15
CA GLY A 55 -6.93 -15.73 15.37
C GLY A 55 -6.29 -16.25 14.08
N THR A 56 -5.40 -17.21 14.22
CA THR A 56 -4.75 -17.90 13.09
C THR A 56 -5.39 -19.26 12.89
N HIS A 57 -5.82 -19.54 11.67
CA HIS A 57 -6.42 -20.79 11.23
C HIS A 57 -5.54 -21.41 10.15
N ASP A 58 -5.38 -22.73 10.18
CA ASP A 58 -4.75 -23.49 9.10
C ASP A 58 -5.87 -24.19 8.32
N ILE A 59 -6.02 -23.83 7.04
CA ILE A 59 -7.04 -24.40 6.15
C ILE A 59 -6.30 -24.96 4.95
N ASP A 60 -6.32 -26.29 4.83
CA ASP A 60 -5.69 -27.03 3.72
C ASP A 60 -4.22 -26.65 3.50
N GLY A 61 -3.46 -26.49 4.58
CA GLY A 61 -2.05 -26.11 4.53
C GLY A 61 -1.79 -24.62 4.24
N THR A 62 -2.85 -23.81 4.16
CA THR A 62 -2.77 -22.36 4.02
C THR A 62 -3.11 -21.68 5.34
N LYS A 63 -2.20 -20.85 5.84
CA LYS A 63 -2.41 -20.07 7.06
C LYS A 63 -3.24 -18.82 6.78
N VAL A 64 -4.42 -18.76 7.36
CA VAL A 64 -5.34 -17.60 7.32
C VAL A 64 -5.34 -16.93 8.67
N GLN A 65 -5.01 -15.64 8.73
CA GLN A 65 -5.03 -14.87 9.97
C GLN A 65 -6.15 -13.82 9.94
N VAL A 66 -7.14 -13.99 10.80
CA VAL A 66 -8.20 -13.01 11.04
C VAL A 66 -7.75 -12.12 12.20
N ARG A 67 -7.64 -10.81 11.94
CA ARG A 67 -7.25 -9.82 12.93
C ARG A 67 -8.42 -8.88 13.21
N GLU A 68 -8.60 -8.55 14.47
CA GLU A 68 -9.49 -7.50 14.90
C GLU A 68 -8.66 -6.28 15.29
N TYR A 69 -8.96 -5.13 14.71
CA TYR A 69 -8.30 -3.88 15.07
C TYR A 69 -8.94 -3.32 16.33
N SER A 70 -8.33 -3.57 17.48
CA SER A 70 -8.64 -2.85 18.71
C SER A 70 -7.86 -1.53 18.72
N ARG A 71 -8.53 -0.40 18.48
CA ARG A 71 -7.97 0.92 18.77
C ARG A 71 -8.60 1.44 20.05
N LEU A 72 -7.79 2.14 20.85
CA LEU A 72 -8.30 2.91 21.97
C LEU A 72 -9.21 4.01 21.41
N ASP A 73 -10.38 4.18 21.99
CA ASP A 73 -11.31 5.25 21.61
C ASP A 73 -10.71 6.58 22.06
N THR A 74 -10.09 7.29 21.12
CA THR A 74 -9.42 8.57 21.37
C THR A 74 -10.41 9.68 21.73
N ASP A 75 -11.68 9.56 21.32
CA ASP A 75 -12.71 10.53 21.65
C ASP A 75 -13.15 10.35 23.11
N TRP A 76 -13.28 9.10 23.55
CA TRP A 76 -13.47 8.79 24.98
C TRP A 76 -12.28 9.27 25.81
N VAL A 77 -11.03 9.01 25.38
CA VAL A 77 -9.85 9.50 26.08
C VAL A 77 -9.82 11.03 26.14
N ALA A 78 -10.21 11.72 25.07
CA ALA A 78 -10.24 13.17 25.05
C ALA A 78 -11.35 13.78 25.93
N ALA A 79 -12.45 13.07 26.10
CA ALA A 79 -13.54 13.47 26.99
C ALA A 79 -13.19 13.23 28.47
N GLU A 80 -12.63 12.07 28.80
CA GLU A 80 -12.36 11.65 30.18
C GLU A 80 -11.00 12.15 30.71
N TYR A 81 -10.01 12.31 29.83
CA TYR A 81 -8.65 12.73 30.16
C TYR A 81 -8.23 13.97 29.34
N PRO A 82 -8.83 15.14 29.59
CA PRO A 82 -8.55 16.35 28.83
C PRO A 82 -7.07 16.76 28.94
N GLN A 83 -6.56 17.37 27.87
CA GLN A 83 -5.16 17.77 27.73
C GLN A 83 -4.67 18.73 28.82
N ALA A 84 -5.56 19.53 29.41
CA ALA A 84 -5.23 20.44 30.50
C ALA A 84 -4.77 19.71 31.76
N ASP A 85 -5.41 18.57 32.06
CA ASP A 85 -5.15 17.77 33.27
C ASP A 85 -4.13 16.64 33.00
N TYR A 86 -4.06 16.16 31.75
CA TYR A 86 -3.19 15.05 31.35
C TYR A 86 -2.32 15.39 30.12
N PRO A 87 -1.48 16.44 30.17
CA PRO A 87 -0.68 16.88 29.03
C PRO A 87 0.29 15.81 28.52
N GLN A 88 0.70 14.86 29.37
CA GLN A 88 1.55 13.71 29.02
C GLN A 88 0.92 12.73 28.02
N LEU A 89 -0.41 12.71 27.89
CA LEU A 89 -1.12 11.83 26.96
C LEU A 89 -1.17 12.39 25.53
N TYR A 90 -0.81 13.67 25.35
CA TYR A 90 -0.94 14.39 24.10
C TYR A 90 0.43 14.73 23.51
N LYS A 91 0.58 14.53 22.20
CA LYS A 91 1.80 14.90 21.49
C LYS A 91 1.84 16.41 21.27
N THR A 92 2.90 17.06 21.78
CA THR A 92 3.29 18.42 21.42
C THR A 92 4.07 18.39 20.10
N THR A 93 3.35 18.27 18.98
CA THR A 93 3.80 18.64 17.63
C THR A 93 5.28 18.34 17.30
N THR A 94 5.62 17.06 17.15
CA THR A 94 6.95 16.60 16.72
C THR A 94 7.07 16.65 15.19
N GLY A 95 6.88 17.82 14.58
CA GLY A 95 6.90 17.95 13.13
C GLY A 95 7.22 19.37 12.68
N VAL A 96 8.06 19.49 11.67
CA VAL A 96 8.34 20.76 11.00
C VAL A 96 7.09 21.16 10.21
N ASP A 97 6.56 22.34 10.49
CA ASP A 97 5.46 22.92 9.71
C ASP A 97 5.96 23.36 8.33
N LEU A 98 5.72 22.50 7.34
CA LEU A 98 6.08 22.72 5.94
C LEU A 98 5.37 23.93 5.32
N ALA A 99 4.21 24.34 5.84
CA ALA A 99 3.50 25.53 5.37
C ALA A 99 4.17 26.81 5.88
N ALA A 100 4.65 26.81 7.13
CA ALA A 100 5.44 27.91 7.68
C ALA A 100 6.80 28.05 6.95
N VAL A 101 7.46 26.93 6.66
CA VAL A 101 8.72 26.91 5.89
C VAL A 101 8.54 27.51 4.49
N LYS A 102 7.47 27.17 3.78
CA LYS A 102 7.19 27.74 2.44
C LYS A 102 6.87 29.24 2.44
N LYS A 103 6.41 29.79 3.57
CA LYS A 103 6.12 31.22 3.72
C LYS A 103 7.36 32.03 4.11
N GLN A 104 8.29 31.43 4.86
CA GLN A 104 9.46 32.12 5.40
C GLN A 104 10.70 32.05 4.48
N PHE A 105 10.83 31.00 3.68
CA PHE A 105 11.98 30.78 2.81
C PHE A 105 11.65 31.10 1.34
N ALA A 106 12.60 31.74 0.64
CA ALA A 106 12.45 32.05 -0.79
C ALA A 106 12.37 30.74 -1.62
N PRO A 107 11.53 30.70 -2.69
CA PRO A 107 11.33 29.49 -3.49
C PRO A 107 12.62 28.85 -4.04
N ALA A 108 13.60 29.68 -4.41
CA ALA A 108 14.88 29.22 -4.94
C ALA A 108 15.67 28.33 -3.95
N VAL A 109 15.65 28.65 -2.66
CA VAL A 109 16.34 27.88 -1.62
C VAL A 109 15.61 26.55 -1.35
N LEU A 110 14.28 26.55 -1.47
CA LEU A 110 13.48 25.32 -1.30
C LEU A 110 13.65 24.36 -2.47
N GLU A 111 13.85 24.86 -3.70
CA GLU A 111 14.11 24.06 -4.88
C GLU A 111 15.47 23.35 -4.84
N GLU A 112 16.51 23.98 -4.29
CA GLU A 112 17.85 23.38 -4.11
C GLU A 112 17.83 22.18 -3.15
N HIS A 113 16.89 22.14 -2.21
CA HIS A 113 16.74 21.06 -1.23
C HIS A 113 15.61 20.07 -1.55
N GLN A 114 14.97 20.19 -2.71
CA GLN A 114 13.99 19.21 -3.17
C GLN A 114 14.69 17.94 -3.69
N VAL A 115 14.47 16.83 -2.99
CA VAL A 115 14.84 15.51 -3.50
C VAL A 115 13.87 15.15 -4.63
N ARG A 116 14.37 15.11 -5.87
CA ARG A 116 13.56 14.67 -7.03
C ARG A 116 13.29 13.16 -6.90
N GLY A 117 12.02 12.82 -6.71
CA GLY A 117 11.55 11.43 -6.66
C GLY A 117 11.69 10.70 -7.99
N ALA A 118 11.57 9.37 -7.95
CA ALA A 118 11.54 8.55 -9.16
C ALA A 118 10.34 8.93 -10.05
N LYS A 119 10.52 8.85 -11.38
CA LYS A 119 9.44 9.06 -12.35
C LYS A 119 8.32 8.05 -12.09
N SER A 120 7.09 8.53 -11.90
CA SER A 120 5.90 7.70 -11.71
C SER A 120 4.93 7.90 -12.87
N VAL A 121 4.30 6.82 -13.33
CA VAL A 121 3.34 6.84 -14.44
C VAL A 121 1.92 6.81 -13.87
N VAL A 122 1.22 7.93 -14.03
CA VAL A 122 -0.21 8.06 -13.71
C VAL A 122 -0.98 8.06 -15.03
N VAL A 123 -1.67 6.95 -15.33
CA VAL A 123 -2.68 6.90 -16.40
C VAL A 123 -4.05 6.99 -15.72
N LYS A 124 -4.82 8.03 -16.08
CA LYS A 124 -6.18 8.28 -15.61
C LYS A 124 -7.18 7.58 -16.50
#